data_AF-A0A6B1GIH7-F1
#
_entry.id   AF-A0A6B1GIH7-F1
#
_cell.length_a   1.000
_cell.length_b   1.000
_cell.length_c   1.000
_cell.angle_alpha   90.00
_cell.angle_beta   90.00
_cell.angle_gamma   90.00
#
_symmetry.space_group_name_H-M   'P 1'
#
loop_
_entity.id
_entity.type
_entity.pdbx_description
1 polymer ?
#
loop_
_entity_poly.entity_id
_entity_poly.type
_entity_poly.pdbx_seq_one_letter_code
_entity_poly.pdbx_strand_id
1 'polypeptide(L)'
;MNVNGRDIGDALDGLYEEISNRVSEEAARELQIDKFDGDSFSRVRWSNDTPSVLIFVHEQLPTHAIPHVLGVALQHVRQRLDRYPDIRRPSGRQAAEGAGPLRTMLRELVMAPEAEAQLADLGLDSEWETEQRHEAMKQILRAPPSDWKRDGTLGNKFAALQYARFELEHPSAMWKSLRDDMEDSLPIAAERGKRAVASVREHGWDSPDACLQSLLGVRDSMGMEYIAWIVDRRNGEII
;
A
#
# COMPACT_ATOMS: atom_id res chain seq x y z
N MET A 1 11.24 -1.74 -22.01
CA MET A 1 9.85 -2.19 -21.76
C MET A 1 8.80 -1.23 -22.30
N ASN A 2 7.65 -1.72 -22.79
CA ASN A 2 6.50 -0.89 -23.17
C ASN A 2 5.31 -1.12 -22.22
N VAL A 3 4.77 -0.05 -21.65
CA VAL A 3 3.60 -0.08 -20.75
C VAL A 3 2.59 0.96 -21.20
N ASN A 4 1.34 0.52 -21.44
CA ASN A 4 0.26 1.37 -21.93
C ASN A 4 0.63 2.13 -23.23
N GLY A 5 1.38 1.49 -24.13
CA GLY A 5 1.82 2.10 -25.39
C GLY A 5 3.02 3.04 -25.28
N ARG A 6 3.63 3.16 -24.09
CA ARG A 6 4.75 4.07 -23.82
C ARG A 6 6.01 3.28 -23.52
N ASP A 7 7.13 3.70 -24.11
CA ASP A 7 8.45 3.19 -23.74
C ASP A 7 8.86 3.79 -22.40
N ILE A 8 9.19 2.92 -21.45
CA ILE A 8 9.56 3.29 -20.07
C ILE A 8 11.03 2.97 -19.76
N GLY A 9 11.83 2.60 -20.77
CA GLY A 9 13.20 2.14 -20.59
C GLY A 9 13.29 0.68 -20.14
N ASP A 10 14.47 0.26 -19.69
CA ASP A 10 14.86 -1.13 -19.41
C ASP A 10 15.17 -1.40 -17.92
N ALA A 11 15.07 -0.38 -17.07
CA ALA A 11 15.43 -0.48 -15.64
C ALA A 11 14.69 -1.59 -14.87
N LEU A 12 13.50 -2.01 -15.35
CA LEU A 12 12.71 -3.08 -14.75
C LEU A 12 12.80 -4.42 -15.48
N ASP A 13 13.52 -4.52 -16.61
CA ASP A 13 13.47 -5.71 -17.46
C ASP A 13 13.89 -6.97 -16.69
N GLY A 14 14.98 -6.89 -15.91
CA GLY A 14 15.46 -8.00 -15.08
C GLY A 14 14.47 -8.39 -13.96
N LEU A 15 13.92 -7.40 -13.24
CA LEU A 15 12.94 -7.66 -12.18
C LEU A 15 11.65 -8.28 -12.77
N TYR A 16 11.18 -7.77 -13.90
CA TYR A 16 10.00 -8.30 -14.56
C TYR A 16 10.20 -9.74 -15.03
N GLU A 17 11.36 -10.04 -15.65
CA GLU A 17 11.68 -11.40 -16.08
C GLU A 17 11.74 -12.36 -14.89
N GLU A 18 12.42 -11.98 -13.81
CA GLU A 18 12.48 -12.78 -12.58
C GLU A 18 11.09 -13.08 -12.03
N ILE A 19 10.27 -12.04 -11.79
CA ILE A 19 8.94 -12.20 -11.19
C ILE A 19 8.00 -12.94 -12.13
N SER A 20 8.07 -12.71 -13.44
CA SER A 20 7.28 -13.45 -14.43
C SER A 20 7.61 -14.94 -14.42
N ASN A 21 8.90 -15.29 -14.38
CA ASN A 21 9.35 -16.69 -14.29
C ASN A 21 8.86 -17.34 -13.00
N ARG A 22 9.00 -16.67 -11.85
CA ARG A 22 8.50 -17.19 -10.58
C ARG A 22 6.97 -17.36 -10.56
N VAL A 23 6.21 -16.41 -11.11
CA VAL A 23 4.75 -16.54 -11.24
C VAL A 23 4.37 -17.76 -12.10
N SER A 24 5.13 -18.02 -13.16
CA SER A 24 4.94 -19.20 -14.01
C SER A 24 5.26 -20.51 -13.27
N GLU A 25 6.45 -20.60 -12.66
CA GLU A 25 6.96 -21.82 -12.06
C GLU A 25 6.30 -22.17 -10.72
N GLU A 26 6.12 -21.18 -9.84
CA GLU A 26 5.61 -21.41 -8.49
C GLU A 26 4.09 -21.37 -8.39
N ALA A 27 3.42 -20.66 -9.31
CA ALA A 27 1.97 -20.44 -9.25
C ALA A 27 1.20 -20.93 -10.49
N ALA A 28 1.89 -21.44 -11.53
CA ALA A 28 1.29 -21.91 -12.78
C ALA A 28 0.38 -20.85 -13.42
N ARG A 29 0.83 -19.60 -13.42
CA ARG A 29 0.08 -18.42 -13.90
C ARG A 29 0.92 -17.59 -14.84
N GLU A 30 0.28 -16.68 -15.56
CA GLU A 30 0.95 -15.69 -16.40
C GLU A 30 0.92 -14.32 -15.72
N LEU A 31 2.03 -13.57 -15.79
CA LEU A 31 2.06 -12.18 -15.34
C LEU A 31 1.75 -11.24 -16.51
N GLN A 32 0.69 -10.45 -16.37
CA GLN A 32 0.28 -9.49 -17.42
C GLN A 32 0.17 -8.08 -16.85
N ILE A 33 0.50 -7.10 -17.68
CA ILE A 33 0.37 -5.68 -17.37
C ILE A 33 -0.77 -5.13 -18.23
N ASP A 34 -1.71 -4.44 -17.59
CA ASP A 34 -2.86 -3.82 -18.25
C ASP A 34 -3.06 -2.38 -17.76
N LYS A 35 -3.82 -1.61 -18.51
CA LYS A 35 -4.23 -0.26 -18.12
C LYS A 35 -5.47 -0.29 -17.26
N PHE A 36 -5.61 0.71 -16.40
CA PHE A 36 -6.89 1.01 -15.78
C PHE A 36 -7.08 2.50 -15.56
N ASP A 37 -8.34 2.86 -15.35
CA ASP A 37 -8.79 4.15 -14.87
C ASP A 37 -9.36 3.95 -13.46
N GLY A 38 -8.88 4.72 -12.49
CA GLY A 38 -9.27 4.59 -11.08
C GLY A 38 -8.37 5.38 -10.12
N ASP A 39 -8.72 5.37 -8.84
CA ASP A 39 -8.15 6.33 -7.86
C ASP A 39 -6.76 5.94 -7.29
N SER A 40 -6.10 4.91 -7.81
CA SER A 40 -4.76 4.48 -7.37
C SER A 40 -3.76 4.50 -8.51
N PHE A 41 -2.46 4.56 -8.22
CA PHE A 41 -1.43 4.52 -9.27
C PHE A 41 -1.30 3.13 -9.91
N SER A 42 -1.42 2.08 -9.09
CA SER A 42 -1.46 0.69 -9.54
C SER A 42 -2.35 -0.17 -8.66
N ARG A 43 -2.64 -1.38 -9.14
CA ARG A 43 -3.22 -2.47 -8.34
C ARG A 43 -2.81 -3.84 -8.90
N VAL A 44 -2.59 -4.79 -8.01
CA VAL A 44 -2.36 -6.20 -8.38
C VAL A 44 -3.62 -7.00 -8.16
N ARG A 45 -4.10 -7.71 -9.19
CA ARG A 45 -5.23 -8.64 -9.12
C ARG A 45 -4.74 -10.06 -9.25
N TRP A 46 -4.86 -10.80 -8.14
CA TRP A 46 -4.61 -12.23 -8.08
C TRP A 46 -5.92 -12.97 -7.79
N SER A 47 -6.65 -13.34 -8.84
CA SER A 47 -7.92 -14.07 -8.70
C SER A 47 -7.74 -15.56 -9.01
N ASN A 48 -8.51 -16.41 -8.32
CA ASN A 48 -8.63 -17.82 -8.70
C ASN A 48 -9.41 -18.01 -10.01
N ASP A 49 -10.18 -17.00 -10.43
CA ASP A 49 -11.05 -17.06 -11.61
C ASP A 49 -10.31 -16.78 -12.92
N THR A 50 -9.08 -16.27 -12.85
CA THR A 50 -8.25 -15.97 -14.02
C THR A 50 -6.93 -16.72 -13.93
N PRO A 51 -6.42 -17.29 -15.06
CA PRO A 51 -5.11 -17.94 -15.09
C PRO A 51 -3.95 -16.94 -14.98
N SER A 52 -4.23 -15.64 -15.04
CA SER A 52 -3.22 -14.58 -15.01
C SER A 52 -3.23 -13.80 -13.69
N VAL A 53 -2.05 -13.35 -13.28
CA VAL A 53 -1.83 -12.27 -12.31
C VAL A 53 -1.79 -10.97 -13.09
N LEU A 54 -2.70 -10.05 -12.80
CA LEU A 54 -2.77 -8.77 -13.52
C LEU A 54 -2.20 -7.64 -12.67
N ILE A 55 -1.22 -6.93 -13.21
CA ILE A 55 -0.80 -5.63 -12.71
C ILE A 55 -1.53 -4.58 -13.55
N PHE A 56 -2.39 -3.80 -12.91
CA PHE A 56 -3.00 -2.66 -13.55
C PHE A 56 -2.19 -1.40 -13.24
N VAL A 57 -1.80 -0.64 -14.27
CA VAL A 57 -1.06 0.63 -14.18
C VAL A 57 -1.96 1.76 -14.67
N HIS A 58 -2.09 2.83 -13.90
CA HIS A 58 -3.01 3.92 -14.22
C HIS A 58 -2.60 4.60 -15.52
N GLU A 59 -3.57 4.81 -16.42
CA GLU A 59 -3.32 5.39 -17.73
C GLU A 59 -2.78 6.83 -17.72
N GLN A 60 -3.08 7.62 -16.69
CA GLN A 60 -2.74 9.05 -16.62
C GLN A 60 -1.38 9.34 -15.98
N LEU A 61 -0.64 8.31 -15.54
CA LEU A 61 0.71 8.50 -15.00
C LEU A 61 1.62 9.13 -16.06
N PRO A 62 2.49 10.10 -15.73
CA PRO A 62 3.51 10.55 -16.67
C PRO A 62 4.52 9.42 -16.92
N THR A 63 5.13 9.39 -18.12
CA THR A 63 6.01 8.27 -18.53
C THR A 63 7.15 8.00 -17.54
N HIS A 64 7.75 9.04 -16.96
CA HIS A 64 8.86 8.91 -16.01
C HIS A 64 8.47 8.27 -14.67
N ALA A 65 7.21 8.36 -14.25
CA ALA A 65 6.73 7.78 -12.98
C ALA A 65 6.30 6.31 -13.12
N ILE A 66 6.06 5.83 -14.35
CA ILE A 66 5.59 4.46 -14.59
C ILE A 66 6.57 3.41 -14.07
N PRO A 67 7.91 3.51 -14.27
CA PRO A 67 8.85 2.55 -13.73
C PRO A 67 8.73 2.37 -12.22
N HIS A 68 8.63 3.45 -11.46
CA HIS A 68 8.52 3.33 -10.00
C HIS A 68 7.21 2.64 -9.60
N VAL A 69 6.07 3.10 -10.12
CA VAL A 69 4.75 2.52 -9.86
C VAL A 69 4.68 1.03 -10.22
N LEU A 70 5.23 0.65 -11.37
CA LEU A 70 5.27 -0.74 -11.82
C LEU A 70 6.23 -1.57 -10.96
N GLY A 71 7.38 -1.02 -10.60
CA GLY A 71 8.35 -1.64 -9.69
C GLY A 71 7.69 -2.04 -8.37
N VAL A 72 6.98 -1.11 -7.72
CA VAL A 72 6.26 -1.39 -6.46
C VAL A 72 5.21 -2.48 -6.65
N ALA A 73 4.47 -2.46 -7.77
CA ALA A 73 3.50 -3.51 -8.06
C ALA A 73 4.14 -4.89 -8.27
N LEU A 74 5.31 -4.96 -8.93
CA LEU A 74 6.09 -6.19 -9.07
C LEU A 74 6.58 -6.70 -7.72
N GLN A 75 7.01 -5.80 -6.82
CA GLN A 75 7.39 -6.19 -5.46
C GLN A 75 6.21 -6.75 -4.67
N HIS A 76 5.00 -6.22 -4.83
CA HIS A 76 3.81 -6.84 -4.21
C HIS A 76 3.48 -8.24 -4.77
N VAL A 77 3.78 -8.50 -6.05
CA VAL A 77 3.70 -9.85 -6.61
C VAL A 77 4.76 -10.75 -5.96
N ARG A 78 6.01 -10.28 -5.84
CA ARG A 78 7.11 -10.99 -5.16
C ARG A 78 6.76 -11.31 -3.71
N GLN A 79 6.34 -10.33 -2.92
CA GLN A 79 5.94 -10.48 -1.51
C GLN A 79 4.89 -11.59 -1.36
N ARG A 80 3.93 -11.69 -2.29
CA ARG A 80 2.95 -12.77 -2.26
C ARG A 80 3.56 -14.15 -2.50
N LEU A 81 4.49 -14.28 -3.45
CA LEU A 81 5.23 -15.52 -3.70
C LEU A 81 6.08 -15.91 -2.48
N ASP A 82 6.72 -14.92 -1.86
CA ASP A 82 7.55 -15.03 -0.65
C ASP A 82 6.73 -15.20 0.65
N ARG A 83 5.42 -15.42 0.53
CA ARG A 83 4.52 -15.71 1.66
C ARG A 83 4.44 -14.60 2.72
N TYR A 84 4.61 -13.35 2.32
CA TYR A 84 4.22 -12.21 3.15
C TYR A 84 2.72 -12.27 3.49
N PRO A 85 2.32 -11.72 4.64
CA PRO A 85 0.92 -11.75 5.08
C PRO A 85 -0.06 -11.13 4.07
N ASP A 86 -1.31 -11.58 4.12
CA ASP A 86 -2.42 -11.06 3.31
C ASP A 86 -3.41 -10.29 4.19
N ILE A 87 -4.08 -9.29 3.61
CA ILE A 87 -5.20 -8.62 4.27
C ILE A 87 -6.48 -8.98 3.55
N ARG A 88 -7.39 -9.65 4.27
CA ARG A 88 -8.67 -10.09 3.73
C ARG A 88 -9.83 -9.34 4.36
N ARG A 89 -10.92 -9.25 3.59
CA ARG A 89 -12.21 -8.81 4.11
C ARG A 89 -12.73 -9.90 5.06
N PRO A 90 -13.15 -9.55 6.28
CA PRO A 90 -13.86 -10.48 7.16
C PRO A 90 -15.09 -11.07 6.50
N SER A 91 -15.41 -12.33 6.81
CA SER A 91 -16.62 -12.98 6.29
C SER A 91 -17.87 -12.58 7.09
N GLY A 92 -19.05 -12.63 6.47
CA GLY A 92 -20.35 -12.47 7.15
C GLY A 92 -20.81 -11.02 7.36
N ARG A 93 -21.85 -10.84 8.18
CA ARG A 93 -22.52 -9.54 8.45
C ARG A 93 -21.64 -8.52 9.18
N GLN A 94 -20.49 -8.94 9.69
CA GLN A 94 -19.55 -8.09 10.42
C GLN A 94 -18.65 -7.27 9.50
N ALA A 95 -18.62 -7.58 8.20
CA ALA A 95 -17.73 -6.89 7.27
C ALA A 95 -18.24 -5.47 6.97
N ALA A 96 -17.54 -4.46 7.50
CA ALA A 96 -17.86 -3.06 7.26
C ALA A 96 -17.89 -2.74 5.76
N GLU A 97 -19.06 -2.31 5.27
CA GLU A 97 -19.22 -1.79 3.91
C GLU A 97 -18.33 -0.55 3.71
N GLY A 98 -17.77 -0.39 2.52
CA GLY A 98 -16.87 0.73 2.22
C GLY A 98 -15.46 0.64 2.85
N ALA A 99 -15.15 -0.37 3.68
CA ALA A 99 -13.84 -0.47 4.34
C ALA A 99 -12.69 -1.01 3.45
N GLY A 100 -12.89 -1.07 2.13
CA GLY A 100 -11.87 -1.47 1.15
C GLY A 100 -10.60 -0.63 1.23
N PRO A 101 -10.69 0.71 1.16
CA PRO A 101 -9.52 1.59 1.22
C PRO A 101 -8.70 1.44 2.52
N LEU A 102 -9.34 1.12 3.64
CA LEU A 102 -8.65 0.87 4.92
C LEU A 102 -7.75 -0.37 4.86
N ARG A 103 -8.23 -1.46 4.25
CA ARG A 103 -7.41 -2.67 4.08
C ARG A 103 -6.23 -2.40 3.14
N THR A 104 -6.47 -1.70 2.05
CA THR A 104 -5.39 -1.29 1.14
C THR A 104 -4.38 -0.42 1.88
N MET A 105 -4.82 0.61 2.60
CA MET A 105 -3.91 1.51 3.30
C MET A 105 -3.14 0.81 4.43
N LEU A 106 -3.77 -0.12 5.14
CA LEU A 106 -3.10 -0.95 6.14
C LEU A 106 -1.99 -1.80 5.50
N ARG A 107 -2.25 -2.37 4.31
CA ARG A 107 -1.24 -3.12 3.56
C ARG A 107 -0.09 -2.21 3.16
N GLU A 108 -0.39 -1.07 2.52
CA GLU A 108 0.65 -0.15 2.04
C GLU A 108 1.49 0.41 3.18
N LEU A 109 0.88 0.76 4.32
CA LEU A 109 1.61 1.27 5.48
C LEU A 109 2.74 0.33 5.95
N VAL A 110 2.54 -0.99 5.81
CA VAL A 110 3.49 -1.99 6.31
C VAL A 110 4.34 -2.58 5.18
N MET A 111 3.77 -2.82 4.01
CA MET A 111 4.42 -3.57 2.93
C MET A 111 5.07 -2.69 1.86
N ALA A 112 4.65 -1.42 1.72
CA ALA A 112 5.30 -0.51 0.78
C ALA A 112 6.74 -0.18 1.19
N PRO A 113 7.10 0.05 2.48
CA PRO A 113 8.48 0.32 2.85
C PRO A 113 9.46 -0.80 2.47
N GLU A 114 9.00 -2.07 2.53
CA GLU A 114 9.78 -3.21 2.08
C GLU A 114 9.94 -3.23 0.56
N ALA A 115 8.86 -2.99 -0.18
CA ALA A 115 8.90 -2.90 -1.64
C ALA A 115 9.84 -1.78 -2.12
N GLU A 116 9.78 -0.61 -1.49
CA GLU A 116 10.66 0.53 -1.77
C GLU A 116 12.14 0.18 -1.50
N ALA A 117 12.43 -0.50 -0.39
CA ALA A 117 13.79 -0.92 -0.06
C ALA A 117 14.40 -1.86 -1.12
N GLN A 118 13.60 -2.75 -1.72
CA GLN A 118 14.04 -3.63 -2.80
C GLN A 118 14.28 -2.91 -4.13
N LEU A 119 13.72 -1.71 -4.31
CA LEU A 119 13.83 -0.93 -5.55
C LEU A 119 14.87 0.18 -5.46
N ALA A 120 15.42 0.46 -4.27
CA ALA A 120 16.30 1.60 -4.01
C ALA A 120 17.50 1.68 -4.98
N ASP A 121 18.10 0.54 -5.32
CA ASP A 121 19.28 0.47 -6.19
C ASP A 121 18.96 0.73 -7.68
N LEU A 122 17.68 0.70 -8.07
CA LEU A 122 17.25 0.93 -9.45
C LEU A 122 17.13 2.42 -9.79
N GLY A 123 17.21 3.32 -8.81
CA GLY A 123 17.16 4.77 -9.02
C GLY A 123 15.89 5.25 -9.73
N LEU A 124 14.76 4.58 -9.48
CA LEU A 124 13.48 4.90 -10.10
C LEU A 124 12.92 6.22 -9.55
N ASP A 125 12.34 7.04 -10.42
CA ASP A 125 11.77 8.34 -10.05
C ASP A 125 10.46 8.18 -9.25
N SER A 126 10.53 8.48 -7.96
CA SER A 126 9.40 8.51 -7.03
C SER A 126 8.93 9.94 -6.69
N GLU A 127 9.56 10.97 -7.26
CA GLU A 127 9.30 12.38 -6.92
C GLU A 127 7.87 12.75 -7.28
N TRP A 128 7.44 12.39 -8.49
CA TRP A 128 6.08 12.69 -8.96
C TRP A 128 5.00 12.12 -8.03
N GLU A 129 5.13 10.85 -7.62
CA GLU A 129 4.15 10.22 -6.70
C GLU A 129 4.15 10.91 -5.33
N THR A 130 5.33 11.28 -4.85
CA THR A 130 5.50 11.99 -3.58
C THR A 130 4.82 13.36 -3.63
N GLU A 131 5.00 14.10 -4.71
CA GLU A 131 4.33 15.39 -4.94
C GLU A 131 2.81 15.24 -5.03
N GLN A 132 2.32 14.25 -5.79
CA GLN A 132 0.86 14.01 -5.90
C GLN A 132 0.24 13.65 -4.55
N ARG A 133 0.89 12.78 -3.76
CA ARG A 133 0.44 12.45 -2.40
C ARG A 133 0.44 13.69 -1.50
N HIS A 134 1.51 14.49 -1.55
CA HIS A 134 1.64 15.71 -0.75
C HIS A 134 0.53 16.71 -1.06
N GLU A 135 0.32 17.04 -2.33
CA GLU A 135 -0.69 18.01 -2.74
C GLU A 135 -2.11 17.49 -2.48
N ALA A 136 -2.38 16.19 -2.66
CA ALA A 136 -3.66 15.59 -2.29
C ALA A 136 -3.95 15.75 -0.79
N MET A 137 -2.98 15.44 0.08
CA MET A 137 -3.14 15.60 1.53
C MET A 137 -3.39 17.06 1.90
N LYS A 138 -2.60 17.98 1.35
CA LYS A 138 -2.75 19.42 1.55
C LYS A 138 -4.12 19.92 1.16
N GLN A 139 -4.66 19.47 0.03
CA GLN A 139 -6.01 19.83 -0.41
C GLN A 139 -7.09 19.30 0.54
N ILE A 140 -6.97 18.05 0.99
CA ILE A 140 -7.92 17.45 1.93
C ILE A 140 -7.91 18.18 3.27
N LEU A 141 -6.73 18.56 3.80
CA LEU A 141 -6.61 19.23 5.09
C LEU A 141 -7.21 20.66 5.11
N ARG A 142 -7.43 21.30 3.97
CA ARG A 142 -8.15 22.58 3.90
C ARG A 142 -9.61 22.46 4.33
N ALA A 143 -10.23 21.31 4.06
CA ALA A 143 -11.63 21.04 4.38
C ALA A 143 -11.83 19.53 4.58
N PRO A 144 -11.30 18.95 5.67
CA PRO A 144 -11.31 17.51 5.85
C PRO A 144 -12.75 17.00 5.97
N PRO A 145 -13.06 15.81 5.42
CA PRO A 145 -14.37 15.18 5.55
C PRO A 145 -14.83 15.10 7.01
N SER A 146 -16.12 15.32 7.25
CA SER A 146 -16.64 15.43 8.62
C SER A 146 -16.50 14.13 9.41
N ASP A 147 -16.52 12.98 8.75
CA ASP A 147 -16.31 11.68 9.37
C ASP A 147 -14.86 11.48 9.83
N TRP A 148 -13.87 12.10 9.19
CA TRP A 148 -12.46 12.02 9.62
C TRP A 148 -12.21 12.61 11.00
N LYS A 149 -13.03 13.58 11.42
CA LYS A 149 -12.96 14.21 12.75
C LYS A 149 -13.61 13.39 13.85
N ARG A 150 -14.42 12.39 13.51
CA ARG A 150 -15.25 11.66 14.45
C ARG A 150 -14.58 10.36 14.85
N ASP A 151 -14.45 10.15 16.15
CA ASP A 151 -13.93 8.89 16.67
C ASP A 151 -14.76 7.67 16.21
N GLY A 152 -14.08 6.56 15.94
CA GLY A 152 -14.66 5.27 15.57
C GLY A 152 -15.09 5.14 14.11
N THR A 153 -15.09 6.21 13.32
CA THR A 153 -15.49 6.15 11.91
C THR A 153 -14.41 5.50 11.03
N LEU A 154 -14.83 5.00 9.88
CA LEU A 154 -13.89 4.51 8.85
C LEU A 154 -12.99 5.63 8.34
N GLY A 155 -13.52 6.84 8.15
CA GLY A 155 -12.75 8.01 7.74
C GLY A 155 -11.66 8.40 8.73
N ASN A 156 -11.93 8.37 10.04
CA ASN A 156 -10.91 8.67 11.05
C ASN A 156 -9.79 7.62 11.08
N LYS A 157 -10.14 6.33 10.97
CA LYS A 157 -9.15 5.25 10.85
C LYS A 157 -8.31 5.40 9.58
N PHE A 158 -8.91 5.83 8.47
CA PHE A 158 -8.21 6.05 7.22
C PHE A 158 -7.25 7.24 7.32
N ALA A 159 -7.69 8.34 7.93
CA ALA A 159 -6.84 9.48 8.25
C ALA A 159 -5.67 9.08 9.16
N ALA A 160 -5.89 8.23 10.17
CA ALA A 160 -4.83 7.75 11.05
C ALA A 160 -3.76 6.93 10.29
N LEU A 161 -4.19 6.03 9.41
CA LEU A 161 -3.29 5.28 8.54
C LEU A 161 -2.51 6.19 7.57
N GLN A 162 -3.17 7.21 7.03
CA GLN A 162 -2.51 8.22 6.19
C GLN A 162 -1.44 9.00 6.98
N TYR A 163 -1.75 9.45 8.19
CA TYR A 163 -0.77 10.08 9.07
C TYR A 163 0.45 9.17 9.25
N ALA A 164 0.21 7.90 9.58
CA ALA A 164 1.28 6.94 9.83
C ALA A 164 2.17 6.71 8.61
N ARG A 165 1.56 6.63 7.42
CA ARG A 165 2.30 6.47 6.17
C ARG A 165 3.18 7.68 5.88
N PHE A 166 2.63 8.88 6.03
CA PHE A 166 3.40 10.10 5.82
C PHE A 166 4.57 10.24 6.80
N GLU A 167 4.36 9.87 8.07
CA GLU A 167 5.41 9.90 9.08
C GLU A 167 6.54 8.86 8.86
N LEU A 168 6.26 7.77 8.14
CA LEU A 168 7.26 6.73 7.83
C LEU A 168 7.99 6.97 6.52
N GLU A 169 7.28 7.34 5.45
CA GLU A 169 7.81 7.32 4.08
C GLU A 169 8.00 8.72 3.47
N HIS A 170 7.26 9.73 3.94
CA HIS A 170 7.25 11.03 3.25
C HIS A 170 8.52 11.83 3.57
N PRO A 171 9.12 12.54 2.59
CA PRO A 171 10.32 13.34 2.84
C PRO A 171 10.11 14.31 4.02
N SER A 172 11.03 14.27 5.00
CA SER A 172 10.89 15.00 6.27
C SER A 172 10.69 16.51 6.09
N ALA A 173 11.34 17.10 5.07
CA ALA A 173 11.21 18.51 4.73
C ALA A 173 9.79 18.88 4.25
N MET A 174 9.12 17.97 3.54
CA MET A 174 7.74 18.16 3.06
C MET A 174 6.72 17.77 4.14
N TRP A 175 7.01 16.74 4.94
CA TRP A 175 6.07 16.25 5.94
C TRP A 175 5.86 17.24 7.08
N LYS A 176 6.91 17.93 7.51
CA LYS A 176 6.89 18.79 8.69
C LYS A 176 5.69 19.75 8.74
N SER A 177 5.39 20.47 7.65
CA SER A 177 4.26 21.40 7.62
C SER A 177 2.90 20.70 7.60
N LEU A 178 2.76 19.61 6.83
CA LEU A 178 1.52 18.85 6.78
C LEU A 178 1.20 18.15 8.10
N ARG A 179 2.24 17.75 8.85
CA ARG A 179 2.07 17.14 10.16
C ARG A 179 1.35 18.09 11.11
N ASP A 180 1.82 19.33 11.19
CA ASP A 180 1.24 20.33 12.08
C ASP A 180 -0.22 20.61 11.67
N ASP A 181 -0.49 20.80 10.37
CA ASP A 181 -1.85 20.98 9.83
C ASP A 181 -2.79 19.79 10.16
N MET A 182 -2.26 18.56 10.11
CA MET A 182 -3.02 17.35 10.40
C MET A 182 -3.25 17.15 11.90
N GLU A 183 -2.27 17.46 12.74
CA GLU A 183 -2.41 17.42 14.20
C GLU A 183 -3.43 18.44 14.71
N ASP A 184 -3.46 19.63 14.10
CA ASP A 184 -4.44 20.67 14.43
C ASP A 184 -5.84 20.32 13.90
N SER A 185 -5.94 19.83 12.66
CA SER A 185 -7.23 19.59 12.01
C SER A 185 -7.89 18.27 12.40
N LEU A 186 -7.09 17.25 12.73
CA LEU A 186 -7.50 15.86 12.93
C LEU A 186 -6.77 15.21 14.12
N PRO A 187 -6.83 15.80 15.34
CA PRO A 187 -6.01 15.37 16.48
C PRO A 187 -6.19 13.91 16.87
N ILE A 188 -7.43 13.39 16.81
CA ILE A 188 -7.74 11.97 17.12
C ILE A 188 -7.07 11.03 16.10
N ALA A 189 -7.12 11.39 14.82
CA ALA A 189 -6.48 10.59 13.77
C ALA A 189 -4.95 10.63 13.91
N ALA A 190 -4.39 11.80 14.21
CA ALA A 190 -2.95 11.95 14.41
C ALA A 190 -2.43 11.15 15.61
N GLU A 191 -3.13 11.18 16.74
CA GLU A 191 -2.76 10.37 17.92
C GLU A 191 -2.78 8.87 17.63
N ARG A 192 -3.78 8.39 16.88
CA ARG A 192 -3.83 7.00 16.40
C ARG A 192 -2.74 6.69 15.39
N GLY A 193 -2.47 7.61 14.48
CA GLY A 193 -1.39 7.48 13.51
C GLY A 193 -0.04 7.31 14.21
N LYS A 194 0.24 8.09 15.26
CA LYS A 194 1.45 7.94 16.09
C LYS A 194 1.54 6.54 16.72
N ARG A 195 0.42 5.96 17.17
CA ARG A 195 0.38 4.57 17.68
C ARG A 195 0.65 3.55 16.58
N ALA A 196 0.06 3.72 15.40
CA ALA A 196 0.33 2.85 14.26
C ALA A 196 1.81 2.93 13.84
N VAL A 197 2.41 4.12 13.80
CA VAL A 197 3.86 4.31 13.55
C VAL A 197 4.69 3.58 14.59
N ALA A 198 4.33 3.66 15.88
CA ALA A 198 5.03 2.96 16.94
C ALA A 198 4.99 1.44 16.71
N SER A 199 3.83 0.87 16.37
CA SER A 199 3.70 -0.56 16.05
C SER A 199 4.56 -0.98 14.85
N VAL A 200 4.58 -0.19 13.78
CA VAL A 200 5.43 -0.50 12.61
C VAL A 200 6.91 -0.38 12.94
N ARG A 201 7.33 0.62 13.73
CA ARG A 201 8.74 0.76 14.15
C ARG A 201 9.17 -0.31 15.15
N GLU A 202 8.26 -0.81 15.98
CA GLU A 202 8.55 -1.87 16.95
C GLU A 202 8.84 -3.21 16.27
N HIS A 203 8.07 -3.56 15.24
CA HIS A 203 8.17 -4.87 14.59
C HIS A 203 8.92 -4.86 13.25
N GLY A 204 8.95 -3.73 12.55
CA GLY A 204 9.61 -3.57 11.25
C GLY A 204 8.81 -4.12 10.07
N TRP A 205 9.47 -4.23 8.92
CA TRP A 205 8.86 -4.67 7.66
C TRP A 205 9.82 -5.48 6.76
N ASP A 206 11.00 -5.84 7.25
CA ASP A 206 12.08 -6.46 6.47
C ASP A 206 11.88 -7.96 6.19
N SER A 207 10.81 -8.56 6.72
CA SER A 207 10.53 -9.99 6.60
C SER A 207 9.03 -10.29 6.71
N PRO A 208 8.58 -11.47 6.26
CA PRO A 208 7.19 -11.91 6.44
C PRO A 208 6.70 -11.86 7.89
N ASP A 209 7.56 -12.23 8.85
CA ASP A 209 7.25 -12.17 10.29
C ASP A 209 7.11 -10.74 10.78
N ALA A 210 8.06 -9.87 10.42
CA ALA A 210 8.02 -8.45 10.79
C ALA A 210 6.75 -7.77 10.25
N CYS A 211 6.44 -7.98 8.96
CA CYS A 211 5.21 -7.48 8.36
C CYS A 211 3.95 -8.05 9.05
N LEU A 212 3.95 -9.34 9.42
CA LEU A 212 2.80 -9.95 10.11
C LEU A 212 2.56 -9.27 11.46
N GLN A 213 3.61 -9.13 12.28
CA GLN A 213 3.51 -8.48 13.59
C GLN A 213 3.14 -7.00 13.46
N SER A 214 3.73 -6.27 12.52
CA SER A 214 3.35 -4.89 12.21
C SER A 214 1.88 -4.75 11.81
N LEU A 215 1.38 -5.61 10.93
CA LEU A 215 -0.02 -5.59 10.51
C LEU A 215 -0.98 -5.86 11.68
N LEU A 216 -0.65 -6.83 12.53
CA LEU A 216 -1.44 -7.15 13.72
C LEU A 216 -1.43 -5.98 14.72
N GLY A 217 -0.24 -5.45 15.06
CA GLY A 217 -0.11 -4.33 16.00
C GLY A 217 -0.84 -3.07 15.52
N VAL A 218 -0.73 -2.74 14.24
CA VAL A 218 -1.45 -1.61 13.65
C VAL A 218 -2.96 -1.86 13.65
N ARG A 219 -3.42 -3.05 13.23
CA ARG A 219 -4.85 -3.39 13.22
C ARG A 219 -5.45 -3.27 14.62
N ASP A 220 -4.82 -3.88 15.62
CA ASP A 220 -5.34 -3.99 16.98
C ASP A 220 -5.30 -2.62 17.68
N SER A 221 -4.22 -1.85 17.52
CA SER A 221 -4.11 -0.49 18.10
C SER A 221 -5.16 0.48 17.56
N MET A 222 -5.68 0.22 16.37
CA MET A 222 -6.75 0.99 15.74
C MET A 222 -8.13 0.35 15.84
N GLY A 223 -8.28 -0.85 16.42
CA GLY A 223 -9.55 -1.58 16.49
C GLY A 223 -10.14 -1.90 15.11
N MET A 224 -9.35 -2.53 14.25
CA MET A 224 -9.71 -2.86 12.85
C MET A 224 -10.00 -4.35 12.61
N GLU A 225 -10.26 -5.14 13.65
CA GLU A 225 -10.49 -6.59 13.60
C GLU A 225 -11.70 -6.95 12.71
N TYR A 226 -12.76 -6.13 12.75
CA TYR A 226 -13.94 -6.28 11.90
C TYR A 226 -13.79 -5.68 10.49
N ILE A 227 -12.63 -5.10 10.18
CA ILE A 227 -12.32 -4.48 8.88
C ILE A 227 -11.30 -5.30 8.10
N ALA A 228 -10.32 -5.88 8.79
CA ALA A 228 -9.13 -6.49 8.23
C ALA A 228 -8.78 -7.79 8.97
N TRP A 229 -9.01 -8.94 8.31
CA TRP A 229 -8.40 -10.19 8.74
C TRP A 229 -6.99 -10.29 8.20
N ILE A 230 -6.04 -10.68 9.04
CA ILE A 230 -4.64 -10.85 8.63
C ILE A 230 -4.39 -12.34 8.44
N VAL A 231 -3.92 -12.73 7.26
CA VAL A 231 -3.63 -14.13 6.96
C VAL A 231 -2.14 -14.34 6.91
N ASP A 232 -1.63 -15.22 7.75
CA ASP A 232 -0.26 -15.71 7.61
C ASP A 232 -0.23 -16.71 6.44
N ARG A 233 0.46 -16.35 5.36
CA ARG A 233 0.51 -17.18 4.15
C ARG A 233 1.40 -18.40 4.27
N ARG A 234 2.19 -18.51 5.33
CA ARG A 234 3.11 -19.62 5.56
C ARG A 234 2.38 -20.84 6.10
N ASN A 235 1.36 -20.62 6.94
CA ASN A 235 0.55 -21.67 7.56
C ASN A 235 -0.95 -21.61 7.19
N GLY A 236 -1.42 -20.52 6.57
CA GLY A 236 -2.81 -20.31 6.18
C GLY A 236 -3.73 -19.84 7.31
N GLU A 237 -3.20 -19.54 8.48
CA GLU A 237 -3.95 -19.07 9.64
C GLU A 237 -4.54 -17.69 9.41
N ILE A 238 -5.79 -17.50 9.85
CA ILE A 238 -6.47 -16.20 9.82
C ILE A 238 -6.53 -15.69 11.25
N ILE A 239 -5.86 -14.55 11.47
CA ILE A 239 -5.73 -13.86 12.75
C ILE A 239 -6.53 -12.56 12.69
#